data_AF-A0A9P7RZD6-F1
#
_entry.id   AF-A0A9P7RZD6-F1
#
_cell.length_a   1.000
_cell.length_b   1.000
_cell.length_c   1.000
_cell.angle_alpha   90.00
_cell.angle_beta   90.00
_cell.angle_gamma   90.00
#
_symmetry.space_group_name_H-M   'P 1'
#
loop_
_entity.id
_entity.type
_entity.pdbx_description
1 polymer ?
#
loop_
_entity_poly.entity_id
_entity_poly.type
_entity_poly.pdbx_seq_one_letter_code
_entity_poly.pdbx_strand_id
1 'polypeptide(L)'
;MFQRVQGILEPYKDPSAGLPPDPSFTLQLPDESYTGSNLHAVQKLFDGEFQFDVFFESVSAKHKLSSATLDNGIAALTRSFDERFKAVFPRHADYPSSDQARFEDFSKAITSNLMGGVGYFYGNSITNKKFSYEWDEEEDSGAGFTDDSEERGPGLTEPKALLTGTPSRSFFPRGFYWDEGFHLIHIGAWDNDFSVEILKDWINLIDEDGWVAREQILGEEARSKVPAEFQTQVPNYANPPTLTVAVTALISRVKAASSGPSTADLGMDFVMGDAQTPLSFSQNPDSSKYLEPEAAMSFLKSIYPPLKRHYDWFRRTQRGQIKQYGRKARSRTEGYRWRGRSESHVLTSGMDDYPRGPPHPGELHLDLISWMAFFSRTMREISSFVGEEDDAISYGEIEKAILDNIEDLHWNEKEQMYCDVNVDNDDESYHVCHRGYLSLFPFLLSLLPPTSPHLGPTLDLLHDPEHLWSSYGIRSLSMSHPEFGQGENYWKGPIWIQMNYLILGALHNTYAKEEGLYQEKAKQIYTELRKNVVDNVFKEYERTGYVWEQYDANNGEGRRSHPFTGWTSLVTLIISEKY
;
A
#
# COMPACT_ATOMS: atom_id res chain seq x y z
N MET A 1 -21.52 -32.29 -18.02
CA MET A 1 -20.52 -33.30 -17.60
C MET A 1 -21.11 -34.31 -16.60
N PHE A 2 -21.49 -33.91 -15.37
CA PHE A 2 -21.94 -34.85 -14.32
C PHE A 2 -23.14 -35.76 -14.70
N GLN A 3 -24.13 -35.23 -15.42
CA GLN A 3 -25.26 -36.05 -15.91
C GLN A 3 -24.83 -37.15 -16.90
N ARG A 4 -23.85 -36.86 -17.77
CA ARG A 4 -23.28 -37.83 -18.72
C ARG A 4 -22.51 -38.93 -17.98
N VAL A 5 -21.72 -38.54 -16.97
CA VAL A 5 -20.94 -39.46 -16.13
C VAL A 5 -21.85 -40.44 -15.40
N GLN A 6 -22.96 -39.96 -14.81
CA GLN A 6 -23.93 -40.81 -14.13
C GLN A 6 -24.45 -41.92 -15.05
N GLY A 7 -24.79 -41.61 -16.31
CA GLY A 7 -25.22 -42.62 -17.28
C GLY A 7 -24.13 -43.65 -17.63
N ILE A 8 -22.86 -43.22 -17.73
CA ILE A 8 -21.73 -44.12 -18.02
C ILE A 8 -21.42 -45.04 -16.83
N LEU A 9 -21.57 -44.55 -15.60
CA LEU A 9 -21.29 -45.31 -14.38
C LEU A 9 -22.46 -46.19 -13.92
N GLU A 10 -23.67 -45.98 -14.42
CA GLU A 10 -24.87 -46.72 -14.02
C GLU A 10 -24.71 -48.25 -14.09
N PRO A 11 -24.12 -48.84 -15.15
CA PRO A 11 -23.91 -50.29 -15.23
C PRO A 11 -22.88 -50.82 -14.21
N TYR A 12 -21.96 -49.97 -13.75
CA TYR A 12 -20.89 -50.33 -12.80
C TYR A 12 -21.34 -50.21 -11.34
N LYS A 13 -22.61 -49.87 -11.08
CA LYS A 13 -23.22 -50.03 -9.75
C LYS A 13 -23.46 -51.50 -9.41
N ASP A 14 -23.53 -52.37 -10.41
CA ASP A 14 -23.57 -53.82 -10.21
C ASP A 14 -22.14 -54.34 -9.95
N PRO A 15 -21.87 -54.98 -8.79
CA PRO A 15 -20.56 -55.54 -8.48
C PRO A 15 -20.04 -56.58 -9.49
N SER A 16 -20.93 -57.17 -10.31
CA SER A 16 -20.57 -58.15 -11.34
C SER A 16 -20.03 -57.52 -12.63
N ALA A 17 -20.23 -56.22 -12.84
CA ALA A 17 -19.80 -55.49 -14.03
C ALA A 17 -18.30 -55.15 -14.06
N GLY A 18 -17.57 -55.45 -12.98
CA GLY A 18 -16.14 -55.15 -12.84
C GLY A 18 -15.87 -53.74 -12.33
N LEU A 19 -14.60 -53.31 -12.44
CA LEU A 19 -14.20 -51.97 -12.02
C LEU A 19 -14.73 -50.91 -13.00
N PRO A 20 -15.14 -49.72 -12.50
CA PRO A 20 -15.55 -48.63 -13.38
C PRO A 20 -14.39 -48.17 -14.27
N PRO A 21 -14.69 -47.62 -15.46
CA PRO A 21 -13.68 -47.04 -16.33
C PRO A 21 -12.96 -45.90 -15.63
N ASP A 22 -11.70 -45.69 -15.99
CA ASP A 22 -10.87 -44.64 -15.39
C ASP A 22 -11.58 -43.28 -15.49
N PRO A 23 -11.59 -42.46 -14.41
CA PRO A 23 -12.22 -41.16 -14.40
C PRO A 23 -11.80 -40.25 -15.56
N SER A 24 -10.58 -40.38 -16.08
CA SER A 24 -10.09 -39.64 -17.26
C SER A 24 -10.92 -39.91 -18.52
N PHE A 25 -11.51 -41.09 -18.67
CA PHE A 25 -12.39 -41.40 -19.81
C PHE A 25 -13.85 -41.01 -19.57
N THR A 26 -14.25 -40.73 -18.33
CA THR A 26 -15.64 -40.39 -17.99
C THR A 26 -15.85 -38.89 -17.76
N LEU A 27 -14.87 -38.20 -17.18
CA LEU A 27 -14.91 -36.77 -16.85
C LEU A 27 -14.39 -35.90 -18.00
N GLN A 28 -14.93 -36.13 -19.20
CA GLN A 28 -14.56 -35.39 -20.41
C GLN A 28 -15.64 -34.35 -20.78
N LEU A 29 -15.18 -33.15 -21.15
CA LEU A 29 -16.01 -32.18 -21.85
C LEU A 29 -16.51 -32.78 -23.16
N PRO A 30 -17.74 -32.43 -23.61
CA PRO A 30 -18.20 -32.82 -24.93
C PRO A 30 -17.30 -32.19 -26.00
N ASP A 31 -16.98 -32.95 -27.05
CA ASP A 31 -16.26 -32.45 -28.23
C ASP A 31 -17.25 -31.80 -29.19
N GLU A 32 -17.87 -30.72 -28.72
CA GLU A 32 -18.91 -29.97 -29.42
C GLU A 32 -18.57 -28.49 -29.44
N SER A 33 -18.77 -27.85 -30.60
CA SER A 33 -18.64 -26.40 -30.75
C SER A 33 -19.90 -25.85 -31.40
N TYR A 34 -20.54 -24.88 -30.74
CA TYR A 34 -21.73 -24.22 -31.24
C TYR A 34 -21.35 -22.99 -32.09
N THR A 35 -22.06 -22.77 -33.20
CA THR A 35 -21.86 -21.58 -34.04
C THR A 35 -22.10 -20.31 -33.23
N GLY A 36 -21.19 -19.34 -33.33
CA GLY A 36 -21.28 -18.07 -32.60
C GLY A 36 -20.78 -18.12 -31.15
N SER A 37 -20.19 -19.25 -30.72
CA SER A 37 -19.52 -19.33 -29.41
C SER A 37 -18.36 -18.35 -29.34
N ASN A 38 -18.23 -17.68 -28.19
CA ASN A 38 -17.10 -16.82 -27.83
C ASN A 38 -16.28 -17.37 -26.64
N LEU A 39 -16.72 -18.48 -26.04
CA LEU A 39 -16.00 -19.22 -25.00
C LEU A 39 -15.66 -20.61 -25.55
N HIS A 40 -14.37 -20.95 -25.50
CA HIS A 40 -13.86 -22.26 -25.90
C HIS A 40 -13.10 -22.88 -24.73
N ALA A 41 -13.44 -24.12 -24.38
CA ALA A 41 -12.71 -24.89 -23.38
C ALA A 41 -12.02 -26.08 -24.09
N VAL A 42 -10.72 -26.23 -23.86
CA VAL A 42 -9.92 -27.33 -24.42
C VAL A 42 -9.44 -28.20 -23.28
N GLN A 43 -9.83 -29.47 -23.28
CA GLN A 43 -9.37 -30.46 -22.30
C GLN A 43 -8.40 -31.44 -22.97
N LYS A 44 -7.24 -31.66 -22.36
CA LYS A 44 -6.26 -32.67 -22.75
C LYS A 44 -5.92 -33.51 -21.53
N LEU A 45 -5.91 -34.83 -21.69
CA LEU A 45 -5.61 -35.80 -20.64
C LEU A 45 -4.34 -36.54 -21.06
N PHE A 46 -3.35 -36.58 -20.16
CA PHE A 46 -2.04 -37.19 -20.40
C PHE A 46 -1.72 -38.17 -19.28
N ASP A 47 -0.89 -39.17 -19.60
CA ASP A 47 -0.26 -40.05 -18.63
C ASP A 47 1.26 -39.78 -18.64
N GLY A 48 1.85 -39.52 -17.47
CA GLY A 48 3.27 -39.15 -17.31
C GLY A 48 3.59 -37.65 -17.46
N GLU A 49 4.89 -37.33 -17.60
CA GLU A 49 5.38 -35.96 -17.82
C GLU A 49 4.98 -35.46 -19.22
N PHE A 50 4.45 -34.25 -19.28
CA PHE A 50 4.04 -33.63 -20.54
C PHE A 50 4.36 -32.13 -20.54
N GLN A 51 4.51 -31.59 -21.75
CA GLN A 51 4.61 -30.16 -22.02
C GLN A 51 3.74 -29.83 -23.23
N PHE A 52 3.09 -28.68 -23.21
CA PHE A 52 2.42 -28.13 -24.37
C PHE A 52 2.54 -26.61 -24.34
N ASP A 53 2.61 -26.00 -25.52
CA ASP A 53 2.67 -24.56 -25.67
C ASP A 53 1.33 -24.02 -26.16
N VAL A 54 0.94 -22.85 -25.66
CA VAL A 54 -0.20 -22.09 -26.16
C VAL A 54 0.32 -20.79 -26.73
N PHE A 55 0.29 -20.66 -28.06
CA PHE A 55 0.74 -19.46 -28.75
C PHE A 55 -0.45 -18.56 -29.09
N PHE A 56 -0.34 -17.28 -28.73
CA PHE A 56 -1.20 -16.22 -29.22
C PHE A 56 -0.42 -15.39 -30.26
N GLU A 57 -0.89 -15.37 -31.50
CA GLU A 57 -0.26 -14.64 -32.60
C GLU A 57 -1.22 -13.58 -33.15
N SER A 58 -0.83 -12.31 -33.08
CA SER A 58 -1.55 -11.25 -33.79
C SER A 58 -1.32 -11.38 -35.29
N VAL A 59 -2.35 -11.12 -36.10
CA VAL A 59 -2.24 -11.07 -37.57
C VAL A 59 -1.20 -10.04 -38.03
N SER A 60 -0.96 -8.99 -37.23
CA SER A 60 0.05 -7.96 -37.49
C SER A 60 1.48 -8.36 -37.07
N ALA A 61 1.66 -9.49 -36.39
CA ALA A 61 2.96 -9.93 -35.93
C ALA A 61 3.85 -10.32 -37.12
N LYS A 62 5.07 -9.77 -37.16
CA LYS A 62 6.03 -10.01 -38.25
C LYS A 62 6.74 -11.36 -38.15
N HIS A 63 6.74 -11.96 -36.96
CA HIS A 63 7.41 -13.23 -36.67
C HIS A 63 6.46 -14.13 -35.90
N LYS A 64 6.50 -15.42 -36.24
CA LYS A 64 5.75 -16.46 -35.55
C LYS A 64 6.56 -17.03 -34.38
N LEU A 65 5.87 -17.35 -33.31
CA LEU A 65 6.48 -18.02 -32.17
C LEU A 65 6.64 -19.51 -32.48
N SER A 66 7.73 -20.10 -32.02
CA SER A 66 7.97 -21.54 -32.11
C SER A 66 8.46 -22.04 -30.75
N SER A 67 8.28 -23.33 -30.46
CA SER A 67 8.77 -23.95 -29.22
C SER A 67 10.28 -23.74 -29.06
N ALA A 68 11.07 -23.86 -30.13
CA ALA A 68 12.51 -23.59 -30.09
C ALA A 68 12.84 -22.12 -29.77
N THR A 69 12.03 -21.17 -30.26
CA THR A 69 12.17 -19.75 -29.90
C THR A 69 11.84 -19.54 -28.44
N LEU A 70 10.80 -20.21 -27.93
CA LEU A 70 10.38 -20.13 -26.53
C LEU A 70 11.44 -20.72 -25.59
N ASP A 71 11.99 -21.89 -25.89
CA ASP A 71 13.02 -22.54 -25.06
C ASP A 71 14.27 -21.65 -24.91
N ASN A 72 14.77 -21.12 -26.02
CA ASN A 72 15.90 -20.19 -25.99
C ASN A 72 15.54 -18.85 -25.33
N GLY A 73 14.31 -18.38 -25.56
CA GLY A 73 13.77 -17.14 -25.00
C GLY A 73 13.65 -17.19 -23.48
N ILE A 74 13.15 -18.28 -22.91
CA ILE A 74 13.02 -18.47 -21.46
C ILE A 74 14.38 -18.35 -20.80
N ALA A 75 15.39 -19.10 -21.27
CA ALA A 75 16.73 -19.06 -20.68
C ALA A 75 17.38 -17.66 -20.76
N ALA A 76 17.20 -16.96 -21.88
CA ALA A 76 17.70 -15.60 -22.06
C ALA A 76 16.98 -14.58 -21.16
N LEU A 77 15.65 -14.67 -21.06
CA LEU A 77 14.83 -13.78 -20.23
C LEU A 77 15.09 -14.01 -18.74
N THR A 78 15.25 -15.25 -18.28
CA THR A 78 15.63 -15.56 -16.89
C THR A 78 16.97 -14.95 -16.55
N ARG A 79 17.97 -15.05 -17.44
CA ARG A 79 19.28 -14.42 -17.22
C ARG A 79 19.18 -12.89 -17.16
N SER A 80 18.44 -12.29 -18.09
CA SER A 80 18.22 -10.84 -18.11
C SER A 80 17.51 -10.35 -16.84
N PHE A 81 16.51 -11.09 -16.37
CA PHE A 81 15.84 -10.85 -15.09
C PHE A 81 16.83 -10.89 -13.92
N ASP A 82 17.67 -11.93 -13.84
CA ASP A 82 18.66 -12.09 -12.77
C ASP A 82 19.69 -10.95 -12.77
N GLU A 83 20.16 -10.54 -13.95
CA GLU A 83 21.11 -9.43 -14.12
C GLU A 83 20.48 -8.10 -13.70
N ARG A 84 19.26 -7.80 -14.16
CA ARG A 84 18.50 -6.59 -13.75
C ARG A 84 18.23 -6.62 -12.24
N PHE A 85 17.84 -7.76 -11.68
CA PHE A 85 17.56 -7.89 -10.24
C PHE A 85 18.75 -7.52 -9.38
N LYS A 86 19.94 -8.02 -9.71
CA LYS A 86 21.18 -7.69 -8.99
C LYS A 86 21.56 -6.22 -9.10
N ALA A 87 21.26 -5.59 -10.23
CA ALA A 87 21.54 -4.17 -10.45
C ALA A 87 20.56 -3.28 -9.67
N VAL A 88 19.26 -3.62 -9.70
CA VAL A 88 18.21 -2.85 -9.03
C VAL A 88 18.29 -3.02 -7.52
N PHE A 89 18.39 -4.26 -7.02
CA PHE A 89 18.42 -4.60 -5.60
C PHE A 89 19.80 -5.14 -5.23
N PRO A 90 20.79 -4.24 -5.04
CA PRO A 90 22.15 -4.64 -4.75
C PRO A 90 22.27 -5.32 -3.39
N ARG A 91 23.29 -6.16 -3.29
CA ARG A 91 23.62 -6.96 -2.11
C ARG A 91 24.08 -6.05 -0.97
N HIS A 92 23.55 -6.24 0.24
CA HIS A 92 24.10 -5.61 1.45
C HIS A 92 25.13 -6.51 2.14
N ALA A 93 26.20 -5.92 2.68
CA ALA A 93 27.36 -6.64 3.20
C ALA A 93 27.13 -7.32 4.56
N ASP A 94 26.05 -6.98 5.27
CA ASP A 94 25.83 -7.42 6.65
C ASP A 94 25.40 -8.89 6.78
N TYR A 95 24.97 -9.53 5.70
CA TYR A 95 24.50 -10.91 5.72
C TYR A 95 25.64 -11.89 5.39
N PRO A 96 25.76 -13.03 6.11
CA PRO A 96 26.75 -14.04 5.84
C PRO A 96 26.69 -14.53 4.39
N SER A 97 27.85 -14.76 3.77
CA SER A 97 27.91 -15.22 2.37
C SER A 97 27.20 -16.55 2.12
N SER A 98 27.01 -17.38 3.16
CA SER A 98 26.29 -18.66 3.08
C SER A 98 24.80 -18.53 2.81
N ASP A 99 24.16 -17.44 3.24
CA ASP A 99 22.72 -17.22 3.07
C ASP A 99 22.39 -16.28 1.89
N GLN A 100 23.42 -15.69 1.29
CA GLN A 100 23.27 -14.67 0.24
C GLN A 100 22.48 -15.15 -0.97
N ALA A 101 22.76 -16.35 -1.48
CA ALA A 101 22.02 -16.91 -2.61
C ALA A 101 20.55 -17.14 -2.26
N ARG A 102 20.27 -17.60 -1.04
CA ARG A 102 18.90 -17.86 -0.57
C ARG A 102 18.12 -16.55 -0.40
N PHE A 103 18.75 -15.50 0.12
CA PHE A 103 18.14 -14.17 0.20
C PHE A 103 17.87 -13.58 -1.18
N GLU A 104 18.77 -13.76 -2.15
CA GLU A 104 18.54 -13.33 -3.53
C GLU A 104 17.34 -14.06 -4.14
N ASP A 105 17.29 -15.39 -4.03
CA ASP A 105 16.17 -16.21 -4.55
C ASP A 105 14.84 -15.86 -3.87
N PHE A 106 14.86 -15.65 -2.55
CA PHE A 106 13.72 -15.17 -1.77
C PHE A 106 13.22 -13.81 -2.28
N SER A 107 14.13 -12.86 -2.46
CA SER A 107 13.77 -11.50 -2.88
C SER A 107 13.24 -11.49 -4.32
N LYS A 108 13.82 -12.29 -5.22
CA LYS A 108 13.32 -12.52 -6.58
C LYS A 108 11.92 -13.15 -6.58
N ALA A 109 11.69 -14.14 -5.73
CA ALA A 109 10.39 -14.79 -5.62
C ALA A 109 9.31 -13.81 -5.15
N ILE A 110 9.62 -12.97 -4.15
CA ILE A 110 8.71 -11.92 -3.68
C ILE A 110 8.41 -10.90 -4.76
N THR A 111 9.43 -10.32 -5.40
CA THR A 111 9.24 -9.30 -6.44
C THR A 111 8.45 -9.88 -7.61
N SER A 112 8.75 -11.11 -8.02
CA SER A 112 8.00 -11.81 -9.08
C SER A 112 6.54 -12.04 -8.71
N ASN A 113 6.25 -12.42 -7.46
CA ASN A 113 4.87 -12.64 -7.00
C ASN A 113 4.09 -11.33 -6.83
N LEU A 114 4.71 -10.24 -6.40
CA LEU A 114 4.11 -8.90 -6.38
C LEU A 114 3.73 -8.48 -7.80
N MET A 115 4.67 -8.56 -8.75
CA MET A 115 4.43 -8.21 -10.15
C MET A 115 3.37 -9.13 -10.79
N GLY A 116 3.41 -10.43 -10.50
CA GLY A 116 2.41 -11.40 -10.95
C GLY A 116 1.06 -11.29 -10.23
N GLY A 117 0.96 -10.46 -9.20
CA GLY A 117 -0.27 -10.11 -8.50
C GLY A 117 -0.96 -8.86 -9.06
N VAL A 118 -0.33 -8.13 -9.98
CA VAL A 118 -0.97 -6.99 -10.65
C VAL A 118 -2.05 -7.50 -11.61
N GLY A 119 -3.25 -6.96 -11.47
CA GLY A 119 -4.42 -7.33 -12.28
C GLY A 119 -5.05 -6.13 -12.97
N TYR A 120 -5.77 -6.39 -14.06
CA TYR A 120 -6.65 -5.43 -14.71
C TYR A 120 -8.11 -5.80 -14.43
N PHE A 121 -8.86 -4.88 -13.85
CA PHE A 121 -10.23 -5.07 -13.42
C PHE A 121 -11.15 -4.10 -14.15
N TYR A 122 -12.34 -4.55 -14.53
CA TYR A 122 -13.35 -3.72 -15.18
C TYR A 122 -14.75 -4.10 -14.70
N GLY A 123 -15.54 -3.10 -14.31
CA GLY A 123 -16.93 -3.29 -13.93
C GLY A 123 -17.46 -2.18 -13.03
N ASN A 124 -18.71 -2.35 -12.61
CA ASN A 124 -19.38 -1.41 -11.71
C ASN A 124 -18.96 -1.67 -10.25
N SER A 125 -18.98 -0.64 -9.41
CA SER A 125 -18.92 -0.74 -7.95
C SER A 125 -20.33 -0.62 -7.35
N ILE A 126 -20.46 -0.90 -6.05
CA ILE A 126 -21.68 -0.63 -5.28
C ILE A 126 -21.37 0.48 -4.27
N THR A 127 -22.15 1.57 -4.27
CA THR A 127 -21.97 2.69 -3.34
C THR A 127 -23.27 3.06 -2.63
N ASN A 128 -23.16 3.54 -1.39
CA ASN A 128 -24.30 4.06 -0.63
C ASN A 128 -23.96 5.44 -0.05
N LYS A 129 -24.50 6.49 -0.68
CA LYS A 129 -24.22 7.91 -0.35
C LYS A 129 -24.83 8.40 0.97
N LYS A 130 -25.78 7.66 1.57
CA LYS A 130 -26.58 8.14 2.71
C LYS A 130 -26.38 7.35 4.00
N PHE A 131 -25.31 6.54 4.11
CA PHE A 131 -25.02 5.78 5.33
C PHE A 131 -24.06 6.53 6.24
N SER A 132 -24.49 6.81 7.47
CA SER A 132 -23.64 7.33 8.56
C SER A 132 -24.04 6.67 9.88
N TYR A 133 -23.12 6.64 10.85
CA TYR A 133 -23.42 6.23 12.22
C TYR A 133 -24.00 7.40 13.00
N GLU A 134 -24.68 7.15 14.13
CA GLU A 134 -25.35 8.19 14.93
C GLU A 134 -24.40 9.34 15.34
N TRP A 135 -23.15 9.02 15.68
CA TRP A 135 -22.10 10.02 16.02
C TRP A 135 -21.52 10.77 14.81
N ASP A 136 -21.88 10.39 13.59
CA ASP A 136 -21.56 11.09 12.35
C ASP A 136 -22.78 11.88 11.80
N GLU A 137 -24.02 11.53 12.18
CA GLU A 137 -25.26 12.14 11.67
C GLU A 137 -25.47 13.61 12.07
N GLU A 138 -25.12 13.98 13.32
CA GLU A 138 -25.26 15.37 13.79
C GLU A 138 -24.43 16.36 12.96
N GLU A 139 -23.33 15.91 12.35
CA GLU A 139 -22.45 16.72 11.51
C GLU A 139 -22.86 16.73 10.03
N ASP A 140 -23.37 15.61 9.50
CA ASP A 140 -23.83 15.51 8.10
C ASP A 140 -25.01 16.47 7.81
N SER A 141 -25.83 16.78 8.83
CA SER A 141 -26.93 17.74 8.71
C SER A 141 -26.50 19.21 8.50
N GLY A 142 -25.26 19.55 8.85
CA GLY A 142 -24.66 20.88 8.66
C GLY A 142 -23.80 21.02 7.40
N ALA A 143 -23.41 19.90 6.79
CA ALA A 143 -22.49 19.83 5.66
C ALA A 143 -23.19 19.84 4.29
N GLY A 144 -24.25 20.63 4.10
CA GLY A 144 -24.75 20.99 2.76
C GLY A 144 -25.12 19.85 1.80
N PHE A 145 -25.29 18.61 2.28
CA PHE A 145 -25.75 17.48 1.46
C PHE A 145 -27.27 17.56 1.24
N THR A 146 -27.74 18.62 0.59
CA THR A 146 -29.10 18.69 0.04
C THR A 146 -29.09 18.08 -1.36
N ASP A 147 -28.97 16.76 -1.45
CA ASP A 147 -29.34 16.04 -2.66
C ASP A 147 -30.73 15.42 -2.45
N ASP A 148 -31.74 16.08 -3.02
CA ASP A 148 -33.17 15.72 -3.02
C ASP A 148 -33.48 14.47 -3.87
N SER A 149 -32.49 13.60 -4.14
CA SER A 149 -32.70 12.34 -4.86
C SER A 149 -33.36 11.29 -3.95
N GLU A 150 -34.49 10.75 -4.40
CA GLU A 150 -35.39 9.84 -3.66
C GLU A 150 -34.81 8.44 -3.36
N GLU A 151 -33.62 8.10 -3.87
CA GLU A 151 -33.07 6.75 -3.73
C GLU A 151 -32.33 6.57 -2.40
N ARG A 152 -33.00 5.91 -1.45
CA ARG A 152 -32.37 5.35 -0.24
C ARG A 152 -31.85 3.94 -0.55
N GLY A 153 -30.53 3.77 -0.56
CA GLY A 153 -29.90 2.44 -0.55
C GLY A 153 -28.64 2.32 -1.42
N PRO A 154 -28.00 1.12 -1.40
CA PRO A 154 -26.85 0.83 -2.26
C PRO A 154 -27.23 0.85 -3.74
N GLY A 155 -26.45 1.56 -4.55
CA GLY A 155 -26.63 1.67 -6.00
C GLY A 155 -25.37 1.25 -6.77
N LEU A 156 -25.56 0.82 -8.02
CA LEU A 156 -24.45 0.53 -8.91
C LEU A 156 -23.88 1.83 -9.49
N THR A 157 -22.55 1.94 -9.53
CA THR A 157 -21.86 3.04 -10.22
C THR A 157 -21.76 2.76 -11.71
N GLU A 158 -21.39 3.76 -12.51
CA GLU A 158 -20.87 3.52 -13.85
C GLU A 158 -19.64 2.59 -13.82
N PRO A 159 -19.43 1.77 -14.86
CA PRO A 159 -18.30 0.84 -14.90
C PRO A 159 -16.99 1.61 -15.04
N LYS A 160 -16.00 1.24 -14.24
CA LYS A 160 -14.63 1.79 -14.27
C LYS A 160 -13.62 0.67 -14.52
N ALA A 161 -12.44 1.06 -14.99
CA ALA A 161 -11.29 0.18 -15.13
C ALA A 161 -10.25 0.52 -14.05
N LEU A 162 -9.48 -0.49 -13.63
CA LEU A 162 -8.36 -0.32 -12.71
C LEU A 162 -7.27 -1.35 -12.99
N LEU A 163 -6.06 -0.88 -13.32
CA LEU A 163 -4.83 -1.64 -13.21
C LEU A 163 -4.25 -1.44 -11.80
N THR A 164 -4.02 -2.51 -11.03
CA THR A 164 -3.59 -2.41 -9.62
C THR A 164 -2.90 -3.66 -9.12
N GLY A 165 -1.98 -3.48 -8.16
CA GLY A 165 -1.51 -4.58 -7.30
C GLY A 165 -2.65 -5.17 -6.47
N THR A 166 -2.48 -6.42 -6.04
CA THR A 166 -3.42 -7.11 -5.14
C THR A 166 -2.68 -7.58 -3.89
N PRO A 167 -3.22 -7.37 -2.67
CA PRO A 167 -2.52 -7.76 -1.43
C PRO A 167 -2.24 -9.28 -1.35
N SER A 168 -3.22 -10.07 -1.81
CA SER A 168 -3.10 -11.52 -1.93
C SER A 168 -3.99 -12.04 -3.06
N ARG A 169 -3.42 -12.79 -4.00
CA ARG A 169 -4.17 -13.40 -5.11
C ARG A 169 -5.23 -14.40 -4.64
N SER A 170 -5.06 -15.02 -3.47
CA SER A 170 -5.94 -16.08 -2.98
C SER A 170 -7.14 -15.53 -2.19
N PHE A 171 -6.94 -14.46 -1.43
CA PHE A 171 -7.96 -13.91 -0.53
C PHE A 171 -8.45 -12.51 -0.96
N PHE A 172 -7.54 -11.69 -1.49
CA PHE A 172 -7.76 -10.28 -1.80
C PHE A 172 -7.38 -9.95 -3.26
N PRO A 173 -7.96 -10.62 -4.28
CA PRO A 173 -7.59 -10.40 -5.68
C PRO A 173 -8.27 -9.14 -6.26
N ARG A 174 -8.05 -7.98 -5.64
CA ARG A 174 -8.63 -6.68 -5.99
C ARG A 174 -7.82 -5.52 -5.43
N GLY A 175 -8.11 -4.31 -5.89
CA GLY A 175 -7.41 -3.09 -5.43
C GLY A 175 -7.86 -2.64 -4.04
N PHE A 176 -6.89 -2.35 -3.18
CA PHE A 176 -7.09 -1.70 -1.88
C PHE A 176 -6.28 -0.41 -1.84
N TYR A 177 -6.95 0.71 -1.55
CA TYR A 177 -6.40 2.05 -1.67
C TYR A 177 -5.17 2.25 -0.78
N TRP A 178 -5.25 1.84 0.48
CA TRP A 178 -4.16 2.06 1.44
C TRP A 178 -2.98 1.10 1.21
N ASP A 179 -3.22 -0.13 0.72
CA ASP A 179 -2.19 -1.09 0.38
C ASP A 179 -1.38 -0.64 -0.84
N GLU A 180 -2.02 -0.02 -1.82
CA GLU A 180 -1.41 0.28 -3.11
C GLU A 180 -0.21 1.23 -3.00
N GLY A 181 -0.27 2.20 -2.09
CA GLY A 181 0.88 3.05 -1.80
C GLY A 181 2.14 2.23 -1.49
N PHE A 182 2.02 1.15 -0.71
CA PHE A 182 3.14 0.27 -0.39
C PHE A 182 3.53 -0.64 -1.54
N HIS A 183 2.57 -1.13 -2.32
CA HIS A 183 2.87 -1.89 -3.55
C HIS A 183 3.73 -1.05 -4.50
N LEU A 184 3.35 0.21 -4.72
CA LEU A 184 3.97 1.11 -5.68
C LEU A 184 5.39 1.55 -5.29
N ILE A 185 5.74 1.52 -4.01
CA ILE A 185 7.13 1.76 -3.58
C ILE A 185 8.03 0.64 -4.15
N HIS A 186 7.62 -0.62 -4.03
CA HIS A 186 8.40 -1.76 -4.53
C HIS A 186 8.28 -1.90 -6.05
N ILE A 187 7.08 -1.82 -6.62
CA ILE A 187 6.88 -1.86 -8.07
C ILE A 187 7.70 -0.73 -8.71
N GLY A 188 7.66 0.50 -8.17
CA GLY A 188 8.41 1.63 -8.73
C GLY A 188 9.92 1.52 -8.59
N ALA A 189 10.41 0.78 -7.59
CA ALA A 189 11.84 0.46 -7.49
C ALA A 189 12.29 -0.56 -8.55
N TRP A 190 11.42 -1.51 -8.91
CA TRP A 190 11.68 -2.50 -9.96
C TRP A 190 11.45 -1.94 -11.36
N ASP A 191 10.29 -1.35 -11.61
CA ASP A 191 9.79 -0.80 -12.86
C ASP A 191 9.02 0.51 -12.62
N ASN A 192 9.73 1.63 -12.80
CA ASN A 192 9.20 2.95 -12.52
C ASN A 192 8.02 3.33 -13.43
N ASP A 193 8.10 3.03 -14.74
CA ASP A 193 7.05 3.39 -15.68
C ASP A 193 5.75 2.61 -15.40
N PHE A 194 5.87 1.33 -15.07
CA PHE A 194 4.71 0.53 -14.70
C PHE A 194 4.03 1.04 -13.42
N SER A 195 4.81 1.46 -12.42
CA SER A 195 4.26 2.08 -11.20
C SER A 195 3.51 3.38 -11.49
N VAL A 196 3.96 4.16 -12.47
CA VAL A 196 3.32 5.42 -12.88
C VAL A 196 1.96 5.17 -13.54
N GLU A 197 1.85 4.14 -14.38
CA GLU A 197 0.57 3.76 -15.00
C GLU A 197 -0.46 3.29 -13.95
N ILE A 198 -0.05 2.45 -13.00
CA ILE A 198 -0.92 1.99 -11.91
C ILE A 198 -1.37 3.18 -11.03
N LEU A 199 -0.43 4.05 -10.65
CA LEU A 199 -0.75 5.25 -9.86
C LEU A 199 -1.77 6.14 -10.60
N LYS A 200 -1.59 6.32 -11.91
CA LYS A 200 -2.51 7.11 -12.74
C LYS A 200 -3.91 6.53 -12.73
N ASP A 201 -4.06 5.21 -12.85
CA ASP A 201 -5.36 4.55 -12.83
C ASP A 201 -6.08 4.78 -11.49
N TRP A 202 -5.38 4.67 -10.36
CA TRP A 202 -5.95 5.02 -9.05
C TRP A 202 -6.37 6.48 -8.94
N ILE A 203 -5.54 7.41 -9.40
CA ILE A 203 -5.87 8.85 -9.39
C ILE A 203 -7.09 9.15 -10.27
N ASN A 204 -7.26 8.44 -11.39
CA ASN A 204 -8.44 8.58 -12.25
C ASN A 204 -9.73 8.07 -11.61
N LEU A 205 -9.66 7.27 -10.54
CA LEU A 205 -10.84 6.83 -9.79
C LEU A 205 -11.41 7.91 -8.87
N ILE A 206 -10.59 8.91 -8.49
CA ILE A 206 -11.02 10.05 -7.67
C ILE A 206 -12.16 10.78 -8.37
N ASP A 207 -13.32 10.78 -7.74
CA ASP A 207 -14.53 11.37 -8.30
C ASP A 207 -14.52 12.91 -8.27
N GLU A 208 -15.64 13.51 -8.67
CA GLU A 208 -15.78 14.96 -8.75
C GLU A 208 -15.83 15.63 -7.36
N ASP A 209 -16.25 14.91 -6.32
CA ASP A 209 -16.23 15.38 -4.93
C ASP A 209 -14.85 15.22 -4.27
N GLY A 210 -13.99 14.40 -4.88
CA GLY A 210 -12.64 14.08 -4.41
C GLY A 210 -12.55 12.79 -3.61
N TRP A 211 -13.59 11.95 -3.62
CA TRP A 211 -13.59 10.65 -2.95
C TRP A 211 -13.09 9.53 -3.88
N VAL A 212 -12.48 8.52 -3.28
CA VAL A 212 -12.16 7.24 -3.93
C VAL A 212 -12.45 6.12 -2.95
N ALA A 213 -13.07 5.04 -3.42
CA ALA A 213 -13.39 3.91 -2.57
C ALA A 213 -12.14 3.22 -2.04
N ARG A 214 -12.17 2.84 -0.76
CA ARG A 214 -11.08 2.10 -0.12
C ARG A 214 -10.79 0.74 -0.74
N GLU A 215 -11.84 0.09 -1.24
CA GLU A 215 -11.79 -1.26 -1.76
C GLU A 215 -12.50 -1.30 -3.11
N GLN A 216 -11.78 -1.67 -4.16
CA GLN A 216 -12.23 -1.58 -5.55
C GLN A 216 -12.80 -2.92 -6.00
N ILE A 217 -14.11 -3.09 -5.81
CA ILE A 217 -14.84 -4.34 -6.11
C ILE A 217 -15.57 -4.18 -7.45
N LEU A 218 -14.83 -4.36 -8.54
CA LEU A 218 -15.29 -4.08 -9.90
C LEU A 218 -15.83 -5.36 -10.58
N GLY A 219 -17.15 -5.43 -10.77
CA GLY A 219 -17.82 -6.53 -11.47
C GLY A 219 -18.05 -7.80 -10.66
N GLU A 220 -18.76 -8.77 -11.28
CA GLU A 220 -19.24 -9.98 -10.59
C GLU A 220 -18.12 -10.92 -10.14
N GLU A 221 -17.03 -11.03 -10.91
CA GLU A 221 -15.89 -11.87 -10.53
C GLU A 221 -15.26 -11.41 -9.22
N ALA A 222 -15.02 -10.10 -9.07
CA ALA A 222 -14.50 -9.51 -7.84
C ALA A 222 -15.49 -9.68 -6.68
N ARG A 223 -16.79 -9.41 -6.90
CA ARG A 223 -17.85 -9.57 -5.89
C ARG A 223 -17.96 -11.00 -5.36
N SER A 224 -17.70 -12.01 -6.20
CA SER A 224 -17.74 -13.42 -5.79
C SER A 224 -16.73 -13.78 -4.68
N LYS A 225 -15.73 -12.91 -4.44
CA LYS A 225 -14.70 -13.06 -3.41
C LYS A 225 -14.92 -12.19 -2.19
N VAL A 226 -16.04 -11.46 -2.10
CA VAL A 226 -16.33 -10.53 -1.01
C VAL A 226 -17.69 -10.84 -0.39
N PRO A 227 -17.79 -11.05 0.93
CA PRO A 227 -19.08 -11.14 1.62
C PRO A 227 -19.94 -9.91 1.36
N ALA A 228 -21.26 -10.10 1.23
CA ALA A 228 -22.19 -9.07 0.76
C ALA A 228 -22.17 -7.80 1.64
N GLU A 229 -21.97 -7.97 2.94
CA GLU A 229 -21.87 -6.90 3.95
C GLU A 229 -20.68 -5.95 3.73
N PHE A 230 -19.62 -6.37 3.04
CA PHE A 230 -18.43 -5.56 2.76
C PHE A 230 -18.38 -5.02 1.32
N GLN A 231 -19.35 -5.39 0.47
CA GLN A 231 -19.34 -4.97 -0.94
C GLN A 231 -19.67 -3.49 -1.13
N THR A 232 -20.56 -2.95 -0.28
CA THR A 232 -21.03 -1.57 -0.41
C THR A 232 -20.00 -0.60 0.14
N GLN A 233 -19.55 0.34 -0.71
CA GLN A 233 -18.64 1.40 -0.33
C GLN A 233 -19.43 2.66 0.06
N VAL A 234 -18.96 3.38 1.08
CA VAL A 234 -19.65 4.57 1.60
C VAL A 234 -18.82 5.82 1.29
N PRO A 235 -19.30 6.71 0.42
CA PRO A 235 -18.71 8.04 0.24
C PRO A 235 -18.66 8.77 1.60
N ASN A 236 -17.57 9.48 1.88
CA ASN A 236 -17.16 10.02 3.20
C ASN A 236 -16.32 9.08 4.07
N TYR A 237 -16.27 7.78 3.77
CA TYR A 237 -15.35 6.87 4.45
C TYR A 237 -14.00 6.93 3.75
N ALA A 238 -13.03 7.46 4.48
CA ALA A 238 -11.66 7.62 4.02
C ALA A 238 -10.80 6.38 4.28
N ASN A 239 -9.58 6.38 3.75
CA ASN A 239 -8.49 5.53 4.22
C ASN A 239 -7.15 6.29 4.19
N PRO A 240 -6.09 5.81 4.86
CA PRO A 240 -4.78 6.44 4.82
C PRO A 240 -4.33 6.77 3.38
N PRO A 241 -3.93 8.03 3.08
CA PRO A 241 -3.63 8.49 1.72
C PRO A 241 -2.26 7.99 1.23
N THR A 242 -2.01 6.68 1.24
CA THR A 242 -0.68 6.10 0.96
C THR A 242 -0.26 6.25 -0.51
N LEU A 243 -1.17 6.57 -1.43
CA LEU A 243 -0.79 6.97 -2.80
C LEU A 243 0.17 8.17 -2.79
N THR A 244 0.10 9.04 -1.77
CA THR A 244 1.04 10.15 -1.58
C THR A 244 2.46 9.67 -1.32
N VAL A 245 2.62 8.53 -0.63
CA VAL A 245 3.92 7.88 -0.41
C VAL A 245 4.51 7.43 -1.75
N ALA A 246 3.69 6.86 -2.63
CA ALA A 246 4.11 6.46 -3.97
C ALA A 246 4.53 7.68 -4.83
N VAL A 247 3.82 8.80 -4.73
CA VAL A 247 4.18 10.04 -5.43
C VAL A 247 5.51 10.61 -4.91
N THR A 248 5.70 10.67 -3.58
CA THR A 248 6.97 11.12 -2.98
C THR A 248 8.12 10.19 -3.39
N ALA A 249 7.90 8.87 -3.43
CA ALA A 249 8.89 7.92 -3.91
C ALA A 249 9.27 8.15 -5.39
N LEU A 250 8.29 8.45 -6.25
CA LEU A 250 8.54 8.82 -7.65
C LEU A 250 9.39 10.10 -7.75
N ILE A 251 9.02 11.16 -7.03
CA ILE A 251 9.76 12.43 -7.01
C ILE A 251 11.21 12.19 -6.57
N SER A 252 11.42 11.38 -5.53
CA SER A 252 12.76 11.01 -5.05
C SER A 252 13.58 10.27 -6.11
N ARG A 253 12.98 9.32 -6.84
CA ARG A 253 13.66 8.62 -7.95
C ARG A 253 14.03 9.57 -9.09
N VAL A 254 13.13 10.48 -9.47
CA VAL A 254 13.39 11.51 -10.50
C VAL A 254 14.54 12.42 -10.08
N LYS A 255 14.54 12.90 -8.82
CA LYS A 255 15.63 13.72 -8.27
C LYS A 255 16.96 12.97 -8.29
N ALA A 256 16.98 11.70 -7.87
CA ALA A 256 18.18 10.87 -7.87
C ALA A 256 18.73 10.64 -9.29
N ALA A 257 17.86 10.42 -10.28
CA ALA A 257 18.25 10.28 -11.68
C ALA A 257 18.77 11.60 -12.29
N SER A 258 18.23 12.74 -11.85
CA SER A 258 18.60 14.08 -12.33
C SER A 258 19.88 14.64 -11.68
N SER A 259 20.37 14.04 -10.60
CA SER A 259 21.51 14.54 -9.81
C SER A 259 22.90 14.32 -10.47
N GLY A 260 22.95 14.12 -11.79
CA GLY A 260 24.18 14.26 -12.57
C GLY A 260 24.56 15.75 -12.72
N PRO A 261 25.83 16.07 -13.04
CA PRO A 261 26.21 17.46 -13.29
C PRO A 261 25.38 18.02 -14.45
N SER A 262 24.69 19.15 -14.24
CA SER A 262 24.03 19.85 -15.34
C SER A 262 25.07 20.47 -16.27
N THR A 263 24.68 20.78 -17.52
CA THR A 263 25.53 21.56 -18.43
C THR A 263 25.90 22.94 -17.88
N ALA A 264 25.06 23.48 -16.98
CA ALA A 264 25.34 24.70 -16.23
C ALA A 264 26.41 24.47 -15.15
N ASP A 265 26.38 23.33 -14.44
CA ASP A 265 27.42 22.96 -13.45
C ASP A 265 28.78 22.67 -14.10
N LEU A 266 28.78 22.28 -15.37
CA LEU A 266 29.99 22.08 -16.19
C LEU A 266 30.51 23.37 -16.86
N GLY A 267 29.89 24.53 -16.59
CA GLY A 267 30.36 25.82 -17.10
C GLY A 267 30.28 25.97 -18.62
N MET A 268 29.42 25.20 -19.28
CA MET A 268 29.27 25.21 -20.74
C MET A 268 28.23 26.22 -21.26
N ASP A 269 27.80 27.16 -20.42
CA ASP A 269 26.72 28.13 -20.72
C ASP A 269 27.19 29.35 -21.56
N PHE A 270 28.39 29.30 -22.14
CA PHE A 270 28.96 30.38 -22.96
C PHE A 270 29.53 29.90 -24.29
N VAL A 271 28.68 29.41 -25.21
CA VAL A 271 28.95 29.55 -26.66
C VAL A 271 27.63 29.79 -27.40
N MET A 272 27.41 31.06 -27.79
CA MET A 272 26.48 31.45 -28.85
C MET A 272 26.95 30.89 -30.20
N GLY A 273 26.08 30.23 -30.96
CA GLY A 273 26.31 29.95 -32.38
C GLY A 273 25.55 28.74 -32.93
N ASP A 274 24.84 28.94 -34.04
CA ASP A 274 24.09 27.96 -34.81
C ASP A 274 24.86 26.64 -35.11
N ALA A 275 24.07 25.57 -35.23
CA ALA A 275 24.35 24.27 -35.86
C ALA A 275 25.10 23.17 -35.04
N GLN A 276 24.27 22.24 -34.54
CA GLN A 276 24.43 20.77 -34.50
C GLN A 276 25.78 20.15 -34.09
N THR A 277 25.77 19.47 -32.94
CA THR A 277 25.91 17.98 -32.92
C THR A 277 25.42 17.44 -31.57
N PRO A 278 24.65 16.34 -31.55
CA PRO A 278 24.15 15.75 -30.32
C PRO A 278 25.29 15.01 -29.63
N LEU A 279 25.67 15.45 -28.44
CA LEU A 279 26.51 14.64 -27.56
C LEU A 279 25.66 13.47 -27.08
N SER A 280 25.79 12.35 -27.80
CA SER A 280 25.49 10.98 -27.40
C SER A 280 25.11 10.84 -25.93
N PHE A 281 23.82 11.00 -25.63
CA PHE A 281 23.20 10.20 -24.58
C PHE A 281 23.34 8.77 -25.08
N SER A 282 24.16 7.97 -24.41
CA SER A 282 23.98 6.53 -24.49
C SER A 282 22.53 6.27 -24.09
N GLN A 283 21.66 6.01 -25.07
CA GLN A 283 20.36 5.45 -24.81
C GLN A 283 20.62 4.11 -24.16
N ASN A 284 20.58 4.08 -22.83
CA ASN A 284 20.40 2.85 -22.11
C ASN A 284 18.99 2.39 -22.51
N PRO A 285 18.81 1.23 -23.17
CA PRO A 285 17.47 0.73 -23.50
C PRO A 285 16.61 0.45 -22.24
N ASP A 286 17.21 0.53 -21.05
CA ASP A 286 16.58 0.46 -19.72
C ASP A 286 16.23 1.84 -19.09
N SER A 287 16.35 2.96 -19.82
CA SER A 287 15.95 4.28 -19.26
C SER A 287 14.43 4.39 -19.17
N SER A 288 13.89 4.35 -17.95
CA SER A 288 12.47 4.59 -17.69
C SER A 288 12.07 6.00 -18.16
N LYS A 289 11.00 6.06 -18.96
CA LYS A 289 10.47 7.30 -19.54
C LYS A 289 10.18 8.35 -18.47
N TYR A 290 9.57 7.94 -17.36
CA TYR A 290 9.16 8.85 -16.29
C TYR A 290 10.26 9.18 -15.29
N LEU A 291 11.51 8.77 -15.53
CA LEU A 291 12.68 9.32 -14.83
C LEU A 291 13.25 10.57 -15.53
N GLU A 292 12.88 10.79 -16.80
CA GLU A 292 13.22 12.01 -17.51
C GLU A 292 12.43 13.21 -16.93
N PRO A 293 13.10 14.33 -16.56
CA PRO A 293 12.45 15.44 -15.88
C PRO A 293 11.20 15.99 -16.57
N GLU A 294 11.21 16.12 -17.91
CA GLU A 294 10.07 16.64 -18.68
C GLU A 294 8.87 15.69 -18.65
N ALA A 295 9.11 14.39 -18.78
CA ALA A 295 8.05 13.38 -18.74
C ALA A 295 7.47 13.24 -17.33
N ALA A 296 8.32 13.25 -16.31
CA ALA A 296 7.92 13.28 -14.91
C ALA A 296 7.08 14.53 -14.60
N MET A 297 7.51 15.70 -15.07
CA MET A 297 6.79 16.96 -14.93
C MET A 297 5.41 16.91 -15.58
N SER A 298 5.34 16.41 -16.82
CA SER A 298 4.07 16.25 -17.54
C SER A 298 3.11 15.31 -16.80
N PHE A 299 3.64 14.20 -16.28
CA PHE A 299 2.85 13.27 -15.47
C PHE A 299 2.34 13.91 -14.17
N LEU A 300 3.21 14.53 -13.39
CA LEU A 300 2.85 15.20 -12.14
C LEU A 300 1.81 16.30 -12.37
N LYS A 301 1.95 17.10 -13.44
CA LYS A 301 0.93 18.08 -13.87
C LYS A 301 -0.41 17.43 -14.18
N SER A 302 -0.42 16.25 -14.79
CA SER A 302 -1.66 15.55 -15.14
C SER A 302 -2.42 15.02 -13.92
N ILE A 303 -1.71 14.58 -12.87
CA ILE A 303 -2.33 14.03 -11.66
C ILE A 303 -2.59 15.09 -10.58
N TYR A 304 -1.98 16.27 -10.68
CA TYR A 304 -2.08 17.33 -9.67
C TYR A 304 -3.52 17.79 -9.42
N PRO A 305 -4.37 18.11 -10.42
CA PRO A 305 -5.73 18.57 -10.15
C PRO A 305 -6.61 17.53 -9.44
N PRO A 306 -6.69 16.25 -9.88
CA PRO A 306 -7.43 15.23 -9.13
C PRO A 306 -6.87 15.01 -7.72
N LEU A 307 -5.55 15.01 -7.55
CA LEU A 307 -4.93 14.84 -6.23
C LEU A 307 -5.23 16.03 -5.29
N LYS A 308 -5.26 17.26 -5.82
CA LYS A 308 -5.70 18.45 -5.08
C LYS A 308 -7.16 18.32 -4.63
N ARG A 309 -8.07 17.88 -5.51
CA ARG A 309 -9.47 17.60 -5.12
C ARG A 309 -9.55 16.58 -3.99
N HIS A 310 -8.73 15.53 -4.07
CA HIS A 310 -8.69 14.50 -3.04
C HIS A 310 -8.17 15.02 -1.70
N TYR A 311 -7.11 15.82 -1.71
CA TYR A 311 -6.59 16.50 -0.53
C TYR A 311 -7.64 17.42 0.11
N ASP A 312 -8.31 18.24 -0.69
CA ASP A 312 -9.36 19.14 -0.21
C ASP A 312 -10.57 18.37 0.34
N TRP A 313 -10.92 17.24 -0.28
CA TRP A 313 -11.94 16.33 0.22
C TRP A 313 -11.59 15.77 1.60
N PHE A 314 -10.36 15.28 1.81
CA PHE A 314 -9.92 14.82 3.13
C PHE A 314 -10.04 15.94 4.17
N ARG A 315 -9.55 17.14 3.85
CA ARG A 315 -9.56 18.29 4.76
C ARG A 315 -10.96 18.74 5.14
N ARG A 316 -11.90 18.63 4.21
CA ARG A 316 -13.29 18.99 4.42
C ARG A 316 -14.04 17.90 5.20
N THR A 317 -13.95 16.65 4.78
CA THR A 317 -14.81 15.56 5.27
C THR A 317 -14.30 14.92 6.55
N GLN A 318 -12.98 14.92 6.78
CA GLN A 318 -12.38 14.28 7.96
C GLN A 318 -11.99 15.30 9.04
N ARG A 319 -12.44 16.56 8.94
CA ARG A 319 -12.17 17.60 9.93
C ARG A 319 -12.75 17.21 11.30
N GLY A 320 -11.97 17.34 12.34
CA GLY A 320 -12.38 17.16 13.74
C GLY A 320 -12.75 18.48 14.42
N GLN A 321 -13.38 18.38 15.59
CA GLN A 321 -13.86 19.54 16.34
C GLN A 321 -12.83 20.02 17.37
N ILE A 322 -12.33 21.24 17.21
CA ILE A 322 -11.41 21.88 18.18
C ILE A 322 -12.17 22.89 19.04
N LYS A 323 -12.86 23.85 18.41
CA LYS A 323 -13.47 25.00 19.10
C LYS A 323 -14.66 24.59 19.97
N GLN A 324 -15.44 23.61 19.52
CA GLN A 324 -16.66 23.15 20.15
C GLN A 324 -16.41 22.62 21.57
N TYR A 325 -15.26 21.96 21.77
CA TYR A 325 -14.84 21.39 23.05
C TYR A 325 -13.78 22.23 23.77
N GLY A 326 -13.71 23.54 23.49
CA GLY A 326 -12.84 24.47 24.22
C GLY A 326 -11.33 24.21 24.09
N ARG A 327 -10.89 23.36 23.17
CA ARG A 327 -9.48 22.96 23.02
C ARG A 327 -8.60 24.14 22.62
N LYS A 328 -7.42 24.24 23.24
CA LYS A 328 -6.42 25.28 22.96
C LYS A 328 -5.34 24.70 22.05
N ALA A 329 -5.26 25.21 20.84
CA ALA A 329 -4.21 24.88 19.87
C ALA A 329 -3.89 26.10 19.02
N ARG A 330 -2.67 26.17 18.49
CA ARG A 330 -2.18 27.26 17.63
C ARG A 330 -3.03 27.42 16.38
N SER A 331 -3.40 26.31 15.74
CA SER A 331 -4.41 26.31 14.70
C SER A 331 -5.79 25.96 15.25
N ARG A 332 -6.79 26.74 14.85
CA ARG A 332 -8.19 26.50 15.24
C ARG A 332 -8.97 25.65 14.24
N THR A 333 -8.31 25.16 13.19
CA THR A 333 -8.93 24.46 12.07
C THR A 333 -8.31 23.10 11.78
N GLU A 334 -7.06 22.89 12.15
CA GLU A 334 -6.31 21.69 11.82
C GLU A 334 -6.45 20.64 12.95
N GLY A 335 -7.55 19.92 12.94
CA GLY A 335 -7.79 18.74 13.75
C GLY A 335 -8.60 17.76 12.92
N TYR A 336 -8.41 16.45 13.13
CA TYR A 336 -8.94 15.44 12.22
C TYR A 336 -9.48 14.24 12.96
N ARG A 337 -10.57 13.66 12.43
CA ARG A 337 -11.27 12.49 12.98
C ARG A 337 -11.67 11.56 11.83
N TRP A 338 -11.49 10.27 12.03
CA TRP A 338 -11.92 9.23 11.09
C TRP A 338 -13.44 9.11 11.16
N ARG A 339 -14.12 9.22 10.01
CA ARG A 339 -15.54 8.91 9.89
C ARG A 339 -15.79 7.42 9.71
N GLY A 340 -17.00 6.95 9.99
CA GLY A 340 -17.39 5.57 9.71
C GLY A 340 -16.83 4.52 10.66
N ARG A 341 -16.34 4.93 11.84
CA ARG A 341 -16.01 3.96 12.90
C ARG A 341 -17.29 3.33 13.46
N SER A 342 -17.20 2.06 13.86
CA SER A 342 -18.19 1.41 14.73
C SER A 342 -17.81 1.60 16.21
N GLU A 343 -18.55 0.96 17.12
CA GLU A 343 -18.20 0.94 18.54
C GLU A 343 -16.82 0.32 18.78
N SER A 344 -16.50 -0.78 18.08
CA SER A 344 -15.31 -1.59 18.32
C SER A 344 -14.22 -1.47 17.25
N HIS A 345 -14.50 -0.83 16.10
CA HIS A 345 -13.58 -0.82 14.96
C HIS A 345 -13.50 0.55 14.27
N VAL A 346 -12.33 0.89 13.75
CA VAL A 346 -12.09 2.06 12.89
C VAL A 346 -11.50 1.59 11.55
N LEU A 347 -12.33 0.94 10.73
CA LEU A 347 -11.92 0.37 9.43
C LEU A 347 -11.31 1.42 8.47
N THR A 348 -11.76 2.66 8.60
CA THR A 348 -11.27 3.81 7.82
C THR A 348 -9.85 4.24 8.20
N SER A 349 -9.32 3.80 9.34
CA SER A 349 -7.92 4.05 9.71
C SER A 349 -6.94 3.07 9.05
N GLY A 350 -7.42 1.93 8.55
CA GLY A 350 -6.59 0.81 8.13
C GLY A 350 -6.04 -0.04 9.30
N MET A 351 -6.23 0.41 10.54
CA MET A 351 -5.90 -0.33 11.76
C MET A 351 -7.19 -0.72 12.51
N ASP A 352 -7.94 -1.64 11.88
CA ASP A 352 -9.35 -1.94 12.15
C ASP A 352 -9.72 -2.07 13.63
N ASP A 353 -9.06 -2.95 14.38
CA ASP A 353 -9.34 -3.24 15.79
C ASP A 353 -8.33 -2.58 16.75
N TYR A 354 -7.51 -1.63 16.30
CA TYR A 354 -6.59 -0.94 17.20
C TYR A 354 -7.38 -0.23 18.31
N PRO A 355 -7.02 -0.34 19.60
CA PRO A 355 -7.78 0.27 20.69
C PRO A 355 -7.89 1.79 20.52
N ARG A 356 -9.11 2.31 20.61
CA ARG A 356 -9.46 3.73 20.56
C ARG A 356 -10.34 4.09 21.75
N GLY A 357 -10.57 5.38 21.95
CA GLY A 357 -11.52 5.84 22.95
C GLY A 357 -12.96 5.41 22.62
N PRO A 358 -13.89 5.59 23.58
CA PRO A 358 -15.32 5.48 23.28
C PRO A 358 -15.71 6.38 22.08
N PRO A 359 -16.56 5.91 21.15
CA PRO A 359 -16.98 6.71 20.01
C PRO A 359 -17.58 8.04 20.44
N HIS A 360 -17.09 9.14 19.87
CA HIS A 360 -17.60 10.47 20.16
C HIS A 360 -17.36 11.45 18.99
N PRO A 361 -18.28 12.38 18.69
CA PRO A 361 -18.07 13.39 17.63
C PRO A 361 -16.81 14.26 17.86
N GLY A 362 -16.44 14.42 19.14
CA GLY A 362 -15.27 15.17 19.57
C GLY A 362 -13.94 14.44 19.50
N GLU A 363 -13.85 13.20 19.03
CA GLU A 363 -12.56 12.53 18.88
C GLU A 363 -11.62 13.30 17.94
N LEU A 364 -10.31 13.23 18.20
CA LEU A 364 -9.25 13.61 17.25
C LEU A 364 -8.23 12.48 17.18
N HIS A 365 -7.93 12.04 15.96
CA HIS A 365 -7.07 10.89 15.71
C HIS A 365 -5.68 11.30 15.25
N LEU A 366 -4.68 10.85 16.00
CA LEU A 366 -3.25 11.16 15.81
C LEU A 366 -2.71 10.67 14.47
N ASP A 367 -3.07 9.45 14.09
CA ASP A 367 -2.65 8.84 12.84
C ASP A 367 -3.19 9.62 11.63
N LEU A 368 -4.45 10.05 11.68
CA LEU A 368 -5.06 10.84 10.61
C LEU A 368 -4.41 12.22 10.47
N ILE A 369 -4.22 12.96 11.56
CA ILE A 369 -3.55 14.28 11.48
C ILE A 369 -2.11 14.14 10.98
N SER A 370 -1.42 13.05 11.32
CA SER A 370 -0.08 12.74 10.81
C SER A 370 -0.10 12.45 9.31
N TRP A 371 -1.07 11.67 8.83
CA TRP A 371 -1.27 11.47 7.39
C TRP A 371 -1.56 12.78 6.66
N MET A 372 -2.35 13.67 7.25
CA MET A 372 -2.64 14.97 6.67
C MET A 372 -1.41 15.87 6.61
N ALA A 373 -0.53 15.85 7.62
CA ALA A 373 0.76 16.55 7.57
C ALA A 373 1.62 16.04 6.40
N PHE A 374 1.72 14.71 6.26
CA PHE A 374 2.46 14.09 5.17
C PHE A 374 1.85 14.42 3.80
N PHE A 375 0.51 14.39 3.68
CA PHE A 375 -0.17 14.77 2.45
C PHE A 375 0.05 16.25 2.11
N SER A 376 -0.02 17.17 3.08
CA SER A 376 0.30 18.59 2.87
C SER A 376 1.74 18.78 2.37
N ARG A 377 2.70 18.04 2.94
CA ARG A 377 4.10 18.05 2.47
C ARG A 377 4.21 17.58 1.03
N THR A 378 3.59 16.46 0.68
CA THR A 378 3.57 15.93 -0.69
C THR A 378 2.92 16.92 -1.66
N MET A 379 1.80 17.53 -1.29
CA MET A 379 1.14 18.55 -2.11
C MET A 379 2.02 19.78 -2.33
N ARG A 380 2.74 20.24 -1.29
CA ARG A 380 3.74 21.32 -1.41
C ARG A 380 4.86 20.94 -2.39
N GLU A 381 5.40 19.73 -2.28
CA GLU A 381 6.48 19.28 -3.16
C GLU A 381 6.04 19.19 -4.62
N ILE A 382 4.85 18.63 -4.87
CA ILE A 382 4.29 18.56 -6.22
C ILE A 382 4.02 19.95 -6.77
N SER A 383 3.38 20.84 -6.00
CA SER A 383 3.04 22.19 -6.46
C SER A 383 4.30 23.01 -6.78
N SER A 384 5.33 22.92 -5.93
CA SER A 384 6.66 23.48 -6.25
C SER A 384 7.27 22.90 -7.52
N PHE A 385 7.15 21.58 -7.72
CA PHE A 385 7.66 20.94 -8.93
C PHE A 385 6.91 21.41 -10.17
N VAL A 386 5.58 21.46 -10.14
CA VAL A 386 4.76 21.81 -11.31
C VAL A 386 4.68 23.31 -11.62
N GLY A 387 5.17 24.17 -10.73
CA GLY A 387 5.21 25.63 -10.87
C GLY A 387 4.00 26.36 -10.28
N GLU A 388 3.26 25.72 -9.37
CA GLU A 388 2.10 26.29 -8.66
C GLU A 388 2.57 26.89 -7.31
N GLU A 389 3.27 28.03 -7.38
CA GLU A 389 3.96 28.63 -6.23
C GLU A 389 3.02 29.05 -5.09
N ASP A 390 1.87 29.66 -5.40
CA ASP A 390 0.89 30.08 -4.40
C ASP A 390 0.32 28.89 -3.62
N ASP A 391 0.03 27.79 -4.31
CA ASP A 391 -0.39 26.54 -3.70
C ASP A 391 0.72 25.97 -2.80
N ALA A 392 1.99 26.02 -3.24
CA ALA A 392 3.13 25.58 -2.43
C ALA A 392 3.26 26.34 -1.10
N ILE A 393 3.10 27.67 -1.13
CA ILE A 393 3.13 28.50 0.08
C ILE A 393 1.98 28.10 1.01
N SER A 394 0.76 28.01 0.47
CA SER A 394 -0.44 27.62 1.22
C SER A 394 -0.29 26.26 1.90
N TYR A 395 0.17 25.23 1.17
CA TYR A 395 0.40 23.91 1.75
C TYR A 395 1.52 23.91 2.81
N GLY A 396 2.54 24.75 2.66
CA GLY A 396 3.58 24.93 3.69
C GLY A 396 3.03 25.54 4.98
N GLU A 397 2.13 26.52 4.89
CA GLU A 397 1.46 27.09 6.06
C GLU A 397 0.52 26.09 6.73
N ILE A 398 -0.21 25.30 5.93
CA ILE A 398 -1.10 24.24 6.43
C ILE A 398 -0.28 23.12 7.11
N GLU A 399 0.80 22.64 6.48
CA GLU A 399 1.69 21.63 7.08
C GLU A 399 2.19 22.11 8.44
N LYS A 400 2.68 23.36 8.52
CA LYS A 400 3.14 23.94 9.78
C LYS A 400 2.02 23.99 10.84
N ALA A 401 0.83 24.43 10.46
CA ALA A 401 -0.32 24.48 11.35
C ALA A 401 -0.74 23.09 11.86
N ILE A 402 -0.63 22.06 11.02
CA ILE A 402 -0.87 20.67 11.40
C ILE A 402 0.20 20.19 12.38
N LEU A 403 1.49 20.39 12.09
CA LEU A 403 2.60 19.98 12.96
C LEU A 403 2.51 20.66 14.34
N ASP A 404 2.19 21.95 14.36
CA ASP A 404 1.96 22.69 15.60
C ASP A 404 0.80 22.10 16.42
N ASN A 405 -0.27 21.64 15.76
CA ASN A 405 -1.41 21.03 16.43
C ASN A 405 -1.18 19.57 16.86
N ILE A 406 -0.28 18.83 16.20
CA ILE A 406 0.18 17.52 16.69
C ILE A 406 0.81 17.70 18.08
N GLU A 407 1.66 18.72 18.25
CA GLU A 407 2.27 19.06 19.54
C GLU A 407 1.24 19.56 20.56
N ASP A 408 0.36 20.48 20.17
CA ASP A 408 -0.57 21.13 21.11
C ASP A 408 -1.69 20.18 21.60
N LEU A 409 -2.16 19.29 20.73
CA LEU A 409 -3.33 18.45 21.00
C LEU A 409 -2.97 17.03 21.38
N HIS A 410 -1.95 16.43 20.77
CA HIS A 410 -1.74 14.98 20.86
C HIS A 410 -0.58 14.57 21.77
N TRP A 411 0.35 15.46 22.12
CA TRP A 411 1.42 15.13 23.07
C TRP A 411 0.88 15.07 24.50
N ASN A 412 1.14 13.95 25.19
CA ASN A 412 0.82 13.81 26.61
C ASN A 412 2.10 13.85 27.45
N GLU A 413 2.29 14.93 28.20
CA GLU A 413 3.48 15.13 29.03
C GLU A 413 3.65 14.10 30.16
N LYS A 414 2.55 13.53 30.66
CA LYS A 414 2.63 12.56 31.75
C LYS A 414 3.06 11.19 31.23
N GLU A 415 2.50 10.77 30.10
CA GLU A 415 2.78 9.47 29.49
C GLU A 415 4.02 9.50 28.58
N GLN A 416 4.54 10.70 28.26
CA GLN A 416 5.70 10.93 27.38
C GLN A 416 5.54 10.27 26.00
N MET A 417 4.35 10.44 25.42
CA MET A 417 3.98 9.85 24.12
C MET A 417 2.87 10.66 23.44
N TYR A 418 2.73 10.46 22.13
CA TYR A 418 1.58 10.97 21.38
C TYR A 418 0.37 10.03 21.51
N CYS A 419 -0.81 10.62 21.63
CA CYS A 419 -2.07 9.93 21.90
C CYS A 419 -3.20 10.48 21.02
N ASP A 420 -4.27 9.70 20.87
CA ASP A 420 -5.55 10.26 20.41
C ASP A 420 -6.12 11.20 21.48
N VAL A 421 -7.08 12.04 21.09
CA VAL A 421 -7.80 12.93 22.01
C VAL A 421 -9.28 12.59 21.94
N ASN A 422 -9.93 12.53 23.10
CA ASN A 422 -11.36 12.34 23.21
C ASN A 422 -11.97 13.38 24.16
N VAL A 423 -13.29 13.27 24.39
CA VAL A 423 -14.09 14.13 25.24
C VAL A 423 -14.90 13.24 26.18
N ASP A 424 -15.01 13.64 27.45
CA ASP A 424 -15.85 12.94 28.43
C ASP A 424 -17.29 13.48 28.46
N ASN A 425 -18.11 12.97 29.39
CA ASN A 425 -19.51 13.37 29.49
C ASN A 425 -19.72 14.83 29.98
N ASP A 426 -18.67 15.48 30.47
CA ASP A 426 -18.68 16.87 30.94
C ASP A 426 -18.10 17.82 29.87
N ASP A 427 -17.93 17.35 28.63
CA ASP A 427 -17.31 18.06 27.51
C ASP A 427 -15.82 18.40 27.71
N GLU A 428 -15.14 17.76 28.67
CA GLU A 428 -13.73 17.98 28.96
C GLU A 428 -12.84 17.05 28.10
N SER A 429 -11.78 17.61 27.53
CA SER A 429 -10.87 16.86 26.65
C SER A 429 -9.85 16.06 27.44
N TYR A 430 -9.60 14.81 27.03
CA TYR A 430 -8.59 13.94 27.62
C TYR A 430 -7.85 13.13 26.55
N HIS A 431 -6.62 12.68 26.86
CA HIS A 431 -5.83 11.84 25.97
C HIS A 431 -6.17 10.36 26.12
N VAL A 432 -6.27 9.67 24.99
CA VAL A 432 -6.43 8.22 24.90
C VAL A 432 -5.10 7.62 24.46
N CYS A 433 -4.32 7.15 25.43
CA CYS A 433 -2.94 6.72 25.22
C CYS A 433 -2.82 5.19 25.20
N HIS A 434 -2.82 4.61 24.00
CA HIS A 434 -2.51 3.20 23.77
C HIS A 434 -1.14 3.10 23.10
N ARG A 435 -0.13 2.63 23.84
CA ARG A 435 1.24 2.43 23.33
C ARG A 435 1.23 1.42 22.18
N GLY A 436 1.62 1.85 20.99
CA GLY A 436 1.61 1.02 19.77
C GLY A 436 1.96 1.84 18.53
N TYR A 437 1.69 1.30 17.34
CA TYR A 437 1.94 1.99 16.07
C TYR A 437 1.30 3.38 16.03
N LEU A 438 0.08 3.53 16.56
CA LEU A 438 -0.63 4.81 16.63
C LEU A 438 0.24 5.92 17.21
N SER A 439 0.89 5.67 18.34
CA SER A 439 1.72 6.65 19.05
C SER A 439 3.03 6.98 18.34
N LEU A 440 3.40 6.19 17.32
CA LEU A 440 4.60 6.38 16.52
C LEU A 440 4.33 7.15 15.23
N PHE A 441 3.09 7.51 14.90
CA PHE A 441 2.74 8.11 13.60
C PHE A 441 3.54 9.37 13.23
N PRO A 442 3.74 10.35 14.16
CA PRO A 442 4.59 11.49 13.87
C PRO A 442 6.04 11.12 13.54
N PHE A 443 6.54 10.05 14.17
CA PHE A 443 7.90 9.56 13.96
C PHE A 443 8.03 8.74 12.66
N LEU A 444 7.13 7.79 12.40
CA LEU A 444 7.22 6.89 11.24
C LEU A 444 7.03 7.62 9.90
N LEU A 445 6.39 8.80 9.91
CA LEU A 445 6.25 9.68 8.74
C LEU A 445 7.32 10.80 8.70
N SER A 446 8.36 10.74 9.54
CA SER A 446 9.41 11.76 9.66
C SER A 446 8.85 13.18 9.80
N LEU A 447 7.86 13.36 10.68
CA LEU A 447 7.24 14.66 10.97
C LEU A 447 7.93 15.38 12.14
N LEU A 448 8.61 14.64 13.01
CA LEU A 448 9.38 15.24 14.11
C LEU A 448 10.73 15.74 13.61
N PRO A 449 11.16 16.97 13.93
CA PRO A 449 12.52 17.39 13.68
C PRO A 449 13.52 16.55 14.51
N PRO A 450 14.75 16.28 14.05
CA PRO A 450 15.75 15.54 14.82
C PRO A 450 16.12 16.18 16.16
N THR A 451 15.86 17.49 16.29
CA THR A 451 16.06 18.28 17.51
C THR A 451 14.86 18.24 18.46
N SER A 452 13.77 17.55 18.10
CA SER A 452 12.57 17.47 18.93
C SER A 452 12.89 16.86 20.30
N PRO A 453 12.43 17.46 21.41
CA PRO A 453 12.56 16.85 22.72
C PRO A 453 11.79 15.52 22.82
N HIS A 454 10.74 15.34 22.01
CA HIS A 454 9.87 14.16 22.03
C HIS A 454 10.43 12.96 21.25
N LEU A 455 11.50 13.16 20.48
CA LEU A 455 12.17 12.08 19.74
C LEU A 455 12.82 11.06 20.69
N GLY A 456 13.42 11.50 21.79
CA GLY A 456 14.04 10.63 22.80
C GLY A 456 13.05 9.62 23.38
N PRO A 457 11.96 10.07 24.01
CA PRO A 457 10.89 9.20 24.53
C PRO A 457 10.27 8.30 23.47
N THR A 458 10.11 8.80 22.23
CA THR A 458 9.57 7.99 21.13
C THR A 458 10.50 6.83 20.77
N LEU A 459 11.82 7.06 20.71
CA LEU A 459 12.81 6.01 20.50
C LEU A 459 12.94 5.07 21.70
N ASP A 460 12.72 5.56 22.93
CA ASP A 460 12.65 4.71 24.14
C ASP A 460 11.47 3.75 24.03
N LEU A 461 10.26 4.24 23.75
CA LEU A 461 9.07 3.39 23.58
C LEU A 461 9.24 2.37 22.44
N LEU A 462 9.82 2.78 21.32
CA LEU A 462 10.07 1.93 20.16
C LEU A 462 10.98 0.75 20.50
N HIS A 463 12.05 1.00 21.26
CA HIS A 463 13.11 0.02 21.58
C HIS A 463 12.87 -0.71 22.92
N ASP A 464 11.71 -0.51 23.57
CA ASP A 464 11.38 -1.15 24.84
C ASP A 464 10.81 -2.57 24.67
N PRO A 465 11.49 -3.63 25.16
CA PRO A 465 11.02 -5.02 25.08
C PRO A 465 9.72 -5.30 25.86
N GLU A 466 9.44 -4.55 26.93
CA GLU A 466 8.20 -4.66 27.73
C GLU A 466 7.00 -4.01 27.02
N HIS A 467 7.26 -3.24 25.96
CA HIS A 467 6.25 -2.63 25.12
C HIS A 467 6.32 -3.13 23.67
N LEU A 468 6.97 -2.37 22.78
CA LEU A 468 6.84 -2.56 21.34
C LEU A 468 7.93 -3.43 20.72
N TRP A 469 9.09 -3.53 21.35
CA TRP A 469 10.25 -4.20 20.77
C TRP A 469 10.17 -5.73 20.89
N SER A 470 10.40 -6.42 19.77
CA SER A 470 10.52 -7.88 19.73
C SER A 470 11.67 -8.33 18.83
N SER A 471 12.08 -9.59 18.98
CA SER A 471 13.08 -10.24 18.12
C SER A 471 12.60 -10.48 16.67
N TYR A 472 11.36 -10.08 16.34
CA TYR A 472 10.73 -10.33 15.05
C TYR A 472 10.27 -9.05 14.34
N GLY A 473 10.46 -7.89 14.98
CA GLY A 473 9.97 -6.58 14.53
C GLY A 473 9.22 -5.81 15.63
N ILE A 474 8.69 -4.64 15.31
CA ILE A 474 7.90 -3.80 16.22
C ILE A 474 6.45 -4.29 16.26
N ARG A 475 5.93 -4.52 17.46
CA ARG A 475 4.53 -4.94 17.71
C ARG A 475 3.55 -3.82 17.41
N SER A 476 2.38 -4.16 16.87
CA SER A 476 1.31 -3.17 16.63
C SER A 476 0.81 -2.52 17.91
N LEU A 477 0.66 -3.30 18.97
CA LEU A 477 0.24 -2.84 20.30
C LEU A 477 1.23 -3.33 21.35
N SER A 478 1.40 -2.53 22.41
CA SER A 478 2.27 -2.84 23.54
C SER A 478 1.92 -4.16 24.21
N MET A 479 2.95 -4.96 24.50
CA MET A 479 2.81 -6.25 25.19
C MET A 479 2.18 -6.13 26.59
N SER A 480 2.39 -5.01 27.27
CA SER A 480 1.79 -4.73 28.59
C SER A 480 0.37 -4.16 28.51
N HIS A 481 -0.18 -3.94 27.31
CA HIS A 481 -1.54 -3.44 27.16
C HIS A 481 -2.58 -4.52 27.54
N PRO A 482 -3.67 -4.20 28.25
CA PRO A 482 -4.68 -5.19 28.65
C PRO A 482 -5.35 -5.91 27.48
N GLU A 483 -5.50 -5.23 26.34
CA GLU A 483 -6.07 -5.81 25.11
C GLU A 483 -5.06 -6.51 24.21
N PHE A 484 -3.78 -6.59 24.59
CA PHE A 484 -2.77 -7.30 23.81
C PHE A 484 -3.17 -8.76 23.61
N GLY A 485 -3.21 -9.22 22.35
CA GLY A 485 -3.59 -10.58 21.99
C GLY A 485 -5.09 -10.89 22.12
N GLN A 486 -5.95 -9.92 22.44
CA GLN A 486 -7.39 -10.13 22.66
C GLN A 486 -8.22 -9.99 21.40
N GLY A 487 -9.46 -10.49 21.44
CA GLY A 487 -10.45 -10.33 20.37
C GLY A 487 -10.01 -11.01 19.06
N GLU A 488 -10.18 -10.30 17.95
CA GLU A 488 -9.71 -10.74 16.64
C GLU A 488 -8.18 -10.77 16.56
N ASN A 489 -7.51 -9.99 17.42
CA ASN A 489 -6.05 -9.85 17.48
C ASN A 489 -5.46 -9.56 16.09
N TYR A 490 -5.92 -8.48 15.46
CA TYR A 490 -5.41 -8.03 14.16
C TYR A 490 -4.30 -6.99 14.37
N TRP A 491 -4.65 -5.84 14.94
CA TRP A 491 -3.77 -4.72 15.29
C TRP A 491 -3.48 -4.62 16.79
N LYS A 492 -3.74 -5.71 17.54
CA LYS A 492 -3.56 -5.79 18.99
C LYS A 492 -2.31 -6.58 19.42
N GLY A 493 -1.23 -6.48 18.66
CA GLY A 493 0.04 -7.13 18.99
C GLY A 493 0.86 -7.58 17.79
N PRO A 494 0.27 -8.25 16.77
CA PRO A 494 1.00 -8.74 15.60
C PRO A 494 1.87 -7.68 14.91
N ILE A 495 2.86 -8.16 14.19
CA ILE A 495 3.90 -7.35 13.52
C ILE A 495 3.55 -7.23 12.04
N TRP A 496 3.56 -6.00 11.55
CA TRP A 496 3.15 -5.64 10.20
C TRP A 496 4.29 -4.97 9.44
N ILE A 497 4.62 -5.48 8.26
CA ILE A 497 5.86 -5.14 7.56
C ILE A 497 5.87 -3.73 6.98
N GLN A 498 4.73 -3.21 6.52
CA GLN A 498 4.58 -1.81 6.09
C GLN A 498 4.89 -0.81 7.21
N MET A 499 4.43 -1.07 8.44
CA MET A 499 4.69 -0.17 9.57
C MET A 499 6.17 -0.23 9.97
N ASN A 500 6.75 -1.43 9.98
CA ASN A 500 8.18 -1.63 10.21
C ASN A 500 9.04 -1.01 9.11
N TYR A 501 8.60 -1.05 7.84
CA TYR A 501 9.26 -0.39 6.72
C TYR A 501 9.29 1.13 6.91
N LEU A 502 8.16 1.75 7.30
CA LEU A 502 8.11 3.19 7.57
C LEU A 502 9.02 3.58 8.75
N ILE A 503 9.04 2.79 9.84
CA ILE A 503 9.94 2.99 10.97
C ILE A 503 11.41 2.91 10.54
N LEU A 504 11.77 1.86 9.78
CA LEU A 504 13.13 1.70 9.26
C LEU A 504 13.51 2.84 8.31
N GLY A 505 12.59 3.29 7.47
CA GLY A 505 12.78 4.42 6.58
C GLY A 505 12.99 5.73 7.34
N ALA A 506 12.21 6.01 8.38
CA ALA A 506 12.38 7.19 9.23
C ALA A 506 13.74 7.18 9.95
N LEU A 507 14.12 6.03 10.51
CA LEU A 507 15.44 5.85 11.12
C LEU A 507 16.55 6.06 10.08
N HIS A 508 16.50 5.38 8.94
CA HIS A 508 17.55 5.41 7.93
C HIS A 508 17.70 6.77 7.24
N ASN A 509 16.59 7.33 6.74
CA ASN A 509 16.61 8.52 5.89
C ASN A 509 16.73 9.82 6.69
N THR A 510 16.28 9.83 7.94
CA THR A 510 16.22 11.04 8.79
C THR A 510 17.08 10.88 10.04
N TYR A 511 16.67 10.05 10.99
CA TYR A 511 17.19 10.17 12.37
C TYR A 511 18.57 9.56 12.61
N ALA A 512 18.99 8.56 11.82
CA ALA A 512 20.34 8.00 11.86
C ALA A 512 21.31 8.81 10.99
N LYS A 513 20.80 9.56 10.00
CA LYS A 513 21.59 10.31 9.02
C LYS A 513 21.91 11.73 9.48
N GLU A 514 20.92 12.43 10.03
CA GLU A 514 21.08 13.82 10.46
C GLU A 514 21.79 13.91 11.82
N GLU A 515 22.64 14.93 11.98
CA GLU A 515 23.36 15.16 13.24
C GLU A 515 22.38 15.59 14.34
N GLY A 516 22.46 14.93 15.51
CA GLY A 516 21.58 15.23 16.62
C GLY A 516 21.85 14.37 17.85
N LEU A 517 21.24 14.74 18.98
CA LEU A 517 21.42 14.05 20.27
C LEU A 517 21.10 12.55 20.21
N TYR A 518 20.13 12.17 19.38
CA TYR A 518 19.62 10.80 19.29
C TYR A 518 20.14 10.01 18.09
N GLN A 519 21.08 10.56 17.33
CA GLN A 519 21.57 9.96 16.08
C GLN A 519 22.14 8.55 16.29
N GLU A 520 23.03 8.37 17.27
CA GLU A 520 23.65 7.07 17.54
C GLU A 520 22.64 6.04 18.04
N LYS A 521 21.66 6.47 18.85
CA LYS A 521 20.56 5.61 19.29
C LYS A 521 19.70 5.17 18.09
N ALA A 522 19.37 6.08 17.17
CA ALA A 522 18.64 5.76 15.96
C ALA A 522 19.39 4.78 15.06
N LYS A 523 20.72 4.94 14.89
CA LYS A 523 21.57 3.97 14.18
C LYS A 523 21.51 2.58 14.79
N GLN A 524 21.64 2.48 16.12
CA GLN A 524 21.57 1.21 16.82
C GLN A 524 20.21 0.52 16.59
N ILE A 525 19.11 1.24 16.84
CA ILE A 525 17.75 0.71 16.68
C ILE A 525 17.52 0.25 15.23
N TYR A 526 17.98 1.03 14.24
CA TYR A 526 17.90 0.68 12.83
C TYR A 526 18.57 -0.66 12.53
N THR A 527 19.84 -0.81 12.94
CA THR A 527 20.63 -2.02 12.66
C THR A 527 19.98 -3.26 13.27
N GLU A 528 19.53 -3.17 14.53
CA GLU A 528 18.89 -4.28 15.22
C GLU A 528 17.51 -4.61 14.64
N LEU A 529 16.67 -3.60 14.38
CA LEU A 529 15.32 -3.81 13.88
C LEU A 529 15.33 -4.40 12.47
N ARG A 530 16.18 -3.87 11.59
CA ARG A 530 16.33 -4.37 10.22
C ARG A 530 16.66 -5.86 10.23
N LYS A 531 17.61 -6.26 11.06
CA LYS A 531 17.98 -7.66 11.22
C LYS A 531 16.81 -8.51 11.70
N ASN A 532 16.12 -8.09 12.75
CA ASN A 532 14.98 -8.84 13.32
C ASN A 532 13.86 -9.07 12.29
N VAL A 533 13.51 -8.04 11.53
CA VAL A 533 12.45 -8.11 10.50
C VAL A 533 12.87 -9.05 9.37
N VAL A 534 14.06 -8.84 8.80
CA VAL A 534 14.54 -9.66 7.67
C VAL A 534 14.69 -11.12 8.06
N ASP A 535 15.37 -11.40 9.18
CA ASP A 535 15.61 -12.76 9.64
C ASP A 535 14.29 -13.51 9.89
N ASN A 536 13.28 -12.85 10.50
CA ASN A 536 12.02 -13.50 10.80
C ASN A 536 11.19 -13.79 9.54
N VAL A 537 11.01 -12.80 8.67
CA VAL A 537 10.24 -12.96 7.43
C VAL A 537 10.90 -14.03 6.54
N PHE A 538 12.22 -14.00 6.42
CA PHE A 538 12.97 -15.00 5.64
C PHE A 538 12.84 -16.39 6.24
N LYS A 539 13.04 -16.55 7.56
CA LYS A 539 12.86 -17.84 8.26
C LYS A 539 11.47 -18.42 8.02
N GLU A 540 10.43 -17.60 8.09
CA GLU A 540 9.05 -18.06 7.86
C GLU A 540 8.81 -18.44 6.40
N TYR A 541 9.36 -17.69 5.45
CA TYR A 541 9.35 -18.08 4.05
C TYR A 541 10.02 -19.44 3.82
N GLU A 542 11.16 -19.71 4.45
CA GLU A 542 11.83 -21.01 4.33
C GLU A 542 11.06 -22.15 4.99
N ARG A 543 10.35 -21.85 6.08
CA ARG A 543 9.53 -22.81 6.80
C ARG A 543 8.24 -23.15 6.05
N THR A 544 7.60 -22.18 5.39
CA THR A 544 6.24 -22.33 4.85
C THR A 544 6.14 -22.21 3.34
N GLY A 545 7.18 -21.73 2.65
CA GLY A 545 7.21 -21.49 1.20
C GLY A 545 6.49 -20.20 0.74
N TYR A 546 6.05 -19.35 1.67
CA TYR A 546 5.29 -18.13 1.38
C TYR A 546 5.58 -17.04 2.40
N VAL A 547 5.26 -15.80 2.04
CA VAL A 547 5.20 -14.68 2.99
C VAL A 547 3.76 -14.40 3.42
N TRP A 548 3.62 -13.81 4.61
CA TRP A 548 2.36 -13.66 5.32
C TRP A 548 1.97 -12.20 5.50
N GLU A 549 0.68 -11.98 5.74
CA GLU A 549 0.09 -10.65 5.98
C GLU A 549 0.68 -9.97 7.22
N GLN A 550 0.79 -10.74 8.31
CA GLN A 550 1.33 -10.31 9.59
C GLN A 550 2.11 -11.45 10.26
N TYR A 551 2.92 -11.11 11.26
CA TYR A 551 3.75 -12.05 12.04
C TYR A 551 3.38 -11.99 13.52
N ASP A 552 3.39 -13.15 14.17
CA ASP A 552 3.06 -13.28 15.59
C ASP A 552 4.07 -12.53 16.48
N ALA A 553 3.55 -11.78 17.44
CA ALA A 553 4.33 -10.89 18.29
C ALA A 553 5.27 -11.61 19.29
N ASN A 554 5.03 -12.89 19.55
CA ASN A 554 5.70 -13.67 20.59
C ASN A 554 6.64 -14.73 20.02
N ASN A 555 6.33 -15.29 18.86
CA ASN A 555 7.13 -16.36 18.26
C ASN A 555 7.57 -16.11 16.81
N GLY A 556 7.09 -15.02 16.20
CA GLY A 556 7.44 -14.63 14.84
C GLY A 556 6.75 -15.44 13.73
N GLU A 557 5.85 -16.37 14.06
CA GLU A 557 5.17 -17.19 13.05
C GLU A 557 4.30 -16.33 12.12
N GLY A 558 4.32 -16.63 10.83
CA GLY A 558 3.41 -16.03 9.85
C GLY A 558 1.96 -16.39 10.14
N ARG A 559 1.06 -15.39 10.04
CA ARG A 559 -0.37 -15.52 10.33
C ARG A 559 -1.24 -14.95 9.21
N ARG A 560 -2.49 -15.40 9.17
CA ARG A 560 -3.58 -14.93 8.30
C ARG A 560 -3.32 -15.17 6.81
N SER A 561 -3.55 -14.17 5.97
CA SER A 561 -3.57 -14.34 4.52
C SER A 561 -2.18 -14.72 3.99
N HIS A 562 -2.16 -15.67 3.04
CA HIS A 562 -0.97 -16.11 2.33
C HIS A 562 -1.33 -16.69 0.95
N PRO A 563 -0.44 -16.63 -0.06
CA PRO A 563 0.73 -15.74 -0.10
C PRO A 563 0.30 -14.28 -0.04
N PHE A 564 0.97 -13.48 0.79
CA PHE A 564 0.72 -12.06 0.93
C PHE A 564 1.92 -11.26 0.42
N THR A 565 2.06 -11.20 -0.90
CA THR A 565 3.07 -10.35 -1.55
C THR A 565 2.54 -8.95 -1.83
N GLY A 566 1.62 -8.47 -0.98
CA GLY A 566 1.26 -7.07 -0.86
C GLY A 566 2.37 -6.28 -0.16
N TRP A 567 2.06 -5.60 0.94
CA TRP A 567 3.08 -4.83 1.66
C TRP A 567 4.24 -5.66 2.22
N THR A 568 4.07 -6.95 2.47
CA THR A 568 5.18 -7.79 2.99
C THR A 568 6.30 -7.92 1.95
N SER A 569 6.01 -7.61 0.69
CA SER A 569 7.02 -7.50 -0.35
C SER A 569 8.09 -6.43 -0.08
N LEU A 570 7.79 -5.44 0.76
CA LEU A 570 8.74 -4.39 1.18
C LEU A 570 9.98 -4.96 1.87
N VAL A 571 9.96 -6.21 2.36
CA VAL A 571 11.16 -6.87 2.89
C VAL A 571 12.30 -6.92 1.88
N THR A 572 12.01 -7.05 0.58
CA THR A 572 13.03 -6.95 -0.48
C THR A 572 13.71 -5.58 -0.47
N LEU A 573 12.94 -4.52 -0.27
CA LEU A 573 13.47 -3.16 -0.18
C LEU A 573 14.31 -2.97 1.10
N ILE A 574 13.83 -3.49 2.24
CA ILE A 574 14.56 -3.50 3.52
C ILE A 574 15.91 -4.21 3.37
N ILE A 575 15.95 -5.38 2.70
CA ILE A 575 17.19 -6.12 2.42
C ILE A 575 18.16 -5.25 1.61
N SER A 576 17.66 -4.51 0.62
CA SER A 576 18.47 -3.63 -0.24
C SER A 576 18.67 -2.20 0.28
N GLU A 577 18.17 -1.89 1.49
CA GLU A 577 18.19 -0.55 2.11
C GLU A 577 17.64 0.58 1.23
N LYS A 578 16.55 0.29 0.52
CA LYS A 578 15.79 1.28 -0.25
C LYS A 578 14.57 1.72 0.56
N TYR A 579 14.56 2.97 0.99
CA TYR A 579 13.51 3.55 1.83
C TYR A 579 12.84 4.74 1.19
#